data_AF-A0A1I0REK5-F1
#
_entry.id   AF-A0A1I0REK5-F1
#
_cell.length_a   1.000
_cell.length_b   1.000
_cell.length_c   1.000
_cell.angle_alpha   90.00
_cell.angle_beta   90.00
_cell.angle_gamma   90.00
#
_symmetry.space_group_name_H-M   'P 1'
#
loop_
_entity.id
_entity.type
_entity.pdbx_description
1 polymer ?
#
loop_
_entity_poly.entity_id
_entity_poly.type
_entity_poly.pdbx_seq_one_letter_code
_entity_poly.pdbx_strand_id
1 'polypeptide(L)'
;MVLIGLYAFPGIRVNWPSAFGLKWVLVKDVLYGFINFQLFYLLAFGWLPVPVEKKQYAKAALGMVLLVLGFAVIKYAVGYFFFPDQVLMGMVPLIGQPKVYLSFAAYLPLALKTGMGVALLAYGYCLFLQWRNTDPADRQLASMVAQTHARYERMQHGSRQLLHHLQLLTPILENEQQRETEGTKAILLLSDLLRYMLYDKALENEYVGIKKEVVHFEKYVQLRGLLIATPQLHLRIAGEENSGMIPPLRLQQLTEEVLQSTTEPEVSITLSMEKDALMLSLQAGTAPCVSHKIKWHE
;
A
#
# COMPACT_ATOMS: atom_id res chain seq x y z
N MET A 1 -2.02 14.27 28.20
CA MET A 1 -1.97 15.35 29.21
C MET A 1 -3.34 15.96 29.50
N VAL A 2 -4.10 16.42 28.51
CA VAL A 2 -5.45 17.03 28.71
C VAL A 2 -6.44 16.09 29.44
N LEU A 3 -6.43 14.79 29.12
CA LEU A 3 -7.28 13.78 29.77
C LEU A 3 -7.02 13.60 31.27
N ILE A 4 -5.76 13.72 31.70
CA ILE A 4 -5.38 13.61 33.12
C ILE A 4 -5.89 14.84 33.88
N GLY A 5 -5.79 16.02 33.26
CA GLY A 5 -6.35 17.26 33.79
C GLY A 5 -7.88 17.17 33.96
N LEU A 6 -8.60 16.65 32.97
CA LEU A 6 -10.06 16.54 33.00
C LEU A 6 -10.56 15.52 34.05
N TYR A 7 -9.79 14.45 34.29
CA TYR A 7 -10.08 13.46 35.32
C TYR A 7 -9.79 13.98 36.74
N ALA A 8 -8.69 14.72 36.93
CA ALA A 8 -8.29 15.24 38.23
C ALA A 8 -9.01 16.54 38.64
N PHE A 9 -9.54 17.31 37.68
CA PHE A 9 -10.19 18.60 37.92
C PHE A 9 -11.33 18.58 38.96
N PRO A 10 -12.30 17.64 38.91
CA PRO A 10 -13.36 17.59 39.93
C PRO A 10 -12.81 17.29 41.33
N GLY A 11 -11.79 16.42 41.44
CA GLY A 11 -11.14 16.09 42.73
C GLY A 11 -10.34 17.27 43.30
N ILE A 12 -9.65 18.02 42.43
CA ILE A 12 -8.90 19.22 42.80
C ILE A 12 -9.84 20.33 43.29
N ARG A 13 -10.99 20.52 42.61
CA ARG A 13 -11.97 21.54 42.98
C ARG A 13 -12.61 21.30 44.35
N VAL A 14 -12.93 20.05 44.68
CA VAL A 14 -13.55 19.68 45.96
C VAL A 14 -12.56 19.78 47.12
N ASN A 15 -11.29 19.43 46.91
CA ASN A 15 -10.27 19.39 47.97
C ASN A 15 -9.38 20.65 48.07
N TRP A 16 -9.63 21.66 47.23
CA TRP A 16 -8.93 22.95 47.22
C TRP A 16 -8.75 23.62 48.60
N PRO A 17 -9.74 23.62 49.51
CA PRO A 17 -9.59 24.32 50.79
C PRO A 17 -8.73 23.56 51.82
N SER A 18 -8.29 22.32 51.56
CA SER A 18 -7.49 21.54 52.50
C SER A 18 -6.14 21.14 51.92
N ALA A 19 -5.04 21.53 52.57
CA ALA A 19 -3.68 21.17 52.14
C ALA A 19 -3.46 19.64 52.11
N PHE A 20 -4.10 18.91 53.05
CA PHE A 20 -4.05 17.45 53.10
C PHE A 20 -4.83 16.81 51.95
N GLY A 21 -6.06 17.26 51.68
CA GLY A 21 -6.89 16.74 50.58
C GLY A 21 -6.29 17.05 49.21
N LEU A 22 -5.72 18.24 49.02
CA LEU A 22 -5.04 18.61 47.78
C LEU A 22 -3.82 17.69 47.52
N LYS A 23 -3.00 17.44 48.55
CA LYS A 23 -1.86 16.52 48.44
C LYS A 23 -2.32 15.09 48.15
N TRP A 24 -3.42 14.65 48.76
CA TRP A 24 -4.01 13.32 48.51
C TRP A 24 -4.50 13.16 47.06
N VAL A 25 -5.20 14.15 46.52
CA VAL A 25 -5.66 14.15 45.11
C VAL A 25 -4.48 14.20 44.13
N LEU A 26 -3.47 15.03 44.39
CA LEU A 26 -2.28 15.12 43.54
C LEU A 26 -1.54 13.78 43.47
N VAL A 27 -1.34 13.11 44.60
CA VAL A 27 -0.68 11.81 44.61
C VAL A 27 -1.58 10.76 43.96
N LYS A 28 -2.82 10.60 44.41
CA LYS A 28 -3.69 9.50 43.98
C LYS A 28 -4.22 9.64 42.55
N ASP A 29 -4.67 10.81 42.15
CA ASP A 29 -5.33 10.99 40.86
C ASP A 29 -4.35 11.45 39.77
N VAL A 30 -3.38 12.31 40.10
CA VAL A 30 -2.42 12.80 39.10
C VAL A 30 -1.23 11.87 38.97
N LEU A 31 -0.53 11.52 40.05
CA LEU A 31 0.70 10.72 39.98
C LEU A 31 0.41 9.24 39.63
N TYR A 32 -0.51 8.58 40.33
CA TYR A 32 -0.90 7.20 39.96
C TYR A 32 -1.70 7.15 38.65
N GLY A 33 -2.45 8.21 38.32
CA GLY A 33 -3.09 8.36 37.01
C GLY A 33 -2.06 8.43 35.88
N PHE A 34 -0.97 9.17 36.08
CA PHE A 34 0.13 9.24 35.12
C PHE A 34 0.83 7.88 34.93
N ILE A 35 1.08 7.16 36.03
CA ILE A 35 1.65 5.80 35.96
C ILE A 35 0.72 4.85 35.17
N ASN A 36 -0.59 4.91 35.43
CA ASN A 36 -1.59 4.14 34.68
C ASN A 36 -1.64 4.53 33.20
N PHE A 37 -1.55 5.82 32.90
CA PHE A 37 -1.53 6.32 31.53
C PHE A 37 -0.29 5.82 30.78
N GLN A 38 0.87 5.76 31.45
CA GLN A 38 2.09 5.21 30.87
C GLN A 38 1.96 3.71 30.59
N LEU A 39 1.33 2.95 31.50
CA LEU A 39 1.01 1.54 31.29
C LEU A 39 0.09 1.35 30.08
N PHE A 40 -0.98 2.16 29.95
CA PHE A 40 -1.86 2.15 28.79
C PHE A 40 -1.09 2.39 27.49
N TYR A 41 -0.24 3.41 27.45
CA TYR A 41 0.50 3.80 26.26
C TYR A 41 1.46 2.70 25.81
N LEU A 42 2.22 2.12 26.74
CA LEU A 42 3.14 1.00 26.45
C LEU A 42 2.39 -0.25 25.97
N LEU A 43 1.24 -0.55 26.57
CA LEU A 43 0.41 -1.67 26.12
C LEU A 43 -0.14 -1.44 24.72
N ALA A 44 -0.82 -0.31 24.48
CA ALA A 44 -1.53 -0.05 23.24
C ALA A 44 -0.61 0.16 22.03
N PHE A 45 0.50 0.90 22.18
CA PHE A 45 1.39 1.25 21.05
C PHE A 45 2.67 0.42 20.99
N GLY A 46 3.16 -0.09 22.12
CA GLY A 46 4.41 -0.84 22.18
C GLY A 46 4.20 -2.35 22.01
N TRP A 47 3.48 -2.95 22.96
CA TRP A 47 3.45 -4.42 23.08
C TRP A 47 2.30 -5.10 22.34
N LEU A 48 1.08 -4.54 22.33
CA LEU A 48 -0.06 -5.19 21.67
C LEU A 48 0.04 -5.33 20.13
N PRO A 49 0.56 -4.37 19.35
CA PRO A 49 0.41 -4.43 17.89
C PRO A 49 1.13 -5.65 17.29
N VAL A 50 2.35 -5.95 17.77
CA VAL A 50 3.20 -7.02 17.24
C VAL A 50 2.59 -8.44 17.37
N PRO A 51 2.14 -8.91 18.55
CA PRO A 51 1.55 -10.24 18.72
C PRO A 51 0.12 -10.33 18.19
N VAL A 52 -0.66 -9.24 18.20
CA VAL A 52 -2.03 -9.23 17.67
C VAL A 52 -2.03 -9.35 16.14
N GLU A 53 -1.13 -8.67 15.44
CA GLU A 53 -0.96 -8.82 13.98
C GLU A 53 -0.56 -10.26 13.59
N LYS A 54 0.30 -10.89 14.39
CA LYS A 54 0.75 -12.28 14.15
C LYS A 54 -0.26 -13.34 14.60
N LYS A 55 -1.47 -12.94 15.04
CA LYS A 55 -2.53 -13.82 15.59
C LYS A 55 -2.07 -14.66 16.80
N GLN A 56 -1.04 -14.23 17.52
CA GLN A 56 -0.47 -14.94 18.67
C GLN A 56 -1.09 -14.44 19.99
N TYR A 57 -2.39 -14.66 20.16
CA TYR A 57 -3.17 -14.16 21.30
C TYR A 57 -2.61 -14.60 22.67
N ALA A 58 -2.04 -15.80 22.76
CA ALA A 58 -1.42 -16.29 24.00
C ALA A 58 -0.21 -15.44 24.44
N LYS A 59 0.64 -15.02 23.50
CA LYS A 59 1.80 -14.16 23.81
C LYS A 59 1.38 -12.73 24.13
N ALA A 60 0.32 -12.24 23.50
CA ALA A 60 -0.28 -10.95 23.83
C ALA A 60 -0.83 -10.95 25.26
N ALA A 61 -1.60 -11.97 25.65
CA ALA A 61 -2.15 -12.11 26.98
C ALA A 61 -1.05 -12.23 28.05
N LEU A 62 -0.03 -13.07 27.81
CA LEU A 62 1.08 -13.26 28.75
C LEU A 62 1.89 -11.98 28.96
N GLY A 63 2.20 -11.24 27.88
CA GLY A 63 2.91 -9.97 27.99
C GLY A 63 2.07 -8.87 28.66
N MET A 64 0.75 -8.85 28.45
CA MET A 64 -0.16 -7.95 29.16
C MET A 64 -0.11 -8.21 30.67
N VAL A 65 -0.21 -9.47 31.10
CA VAL A 65 -0.13 -9.85 32.52
C VAL A 65 1.22 -9.45 33.12
N LEU A 66 2.33 -9.72 32.41
CA LEU A 66 3.67 -9.34 32.85
C LEU A 66 3.84 -7.82 33.02
N LEU A 67 3.35 -7.02 32.07
CA LEU A 67 3.42 -5.56 32.15
C LEU A 67 2.57 -5.00 33.30
N VAL A 68 1.37 -5.55 33.50
CA VAL A 68 0.51 -5.15 34.63
C VAL A 68 1.18 -5.47 35.97
N LEU A 69 1.80 -6.65 36.11
CA LEU A 69 2.54 -7.05 37.30
C LEU A 69 3.77 -6.15 37.54
N GLY A 70 4.55 -5.88 36.49
CA GLY A 70 5.72 -4.99 36.59
C GLY A 70 5.33 -3.59 37.05
N PHE A 71 4.25 -3.03 36.50
CA PHE A 71 3.74 -1.73 36.92
C PHE A 71 3.12 -1.74 38.33
N ALA A 72 2.56 -2.87 38.79
CA ALA A 72 2.09 -3.01 40.17
C ALA A 72 3.24 -2.95 41.17
N VAL A 73 4.38 -3.58 40.86
CA VAL A 73 5.59 -3.50 41.69
C VAL A 73 6.15 -2.08 41.72
N ILE A 74 6.23 -1.41 40.57
CA ILE A 74 6.70 -0.01 40.48
C ILE A 74 5.81 0.93 41.30
N LYS A 75 4.48 0.79 41.19
CA LYS A 75 3.52 1.55 42.00
C LYS A 75 3.76 1.37 43.50
N TYR A 76 3.95 0.12 43.94
CA TYR A 76 4.22 -0.16 45.34
C TYR A 76 5.56 0.44 45.80
N ALA A 77 6.62 0.32 45.00
CA ALA A 77 7.91 0.91 45.31
C ALA A 77 7.83 2.44 45.43
N VAL A 78 7.15 3.11 44.50
CA VAL A 78 6.93 4.56 44.56
C VAL A 78 6.11 4.95 45.79
N GLY A 79 5.06 4.19 46.11
CA GLY A 79 4.26 4.39 47.32
C GLY A 79 5.04 4.22 48.61
N TYR A 80 5.94 3.22 48.67
CA TYR A 80 6.77 2.93 49.84
C TYR A 80 7.87 3.98 50.06
N PHE A 81 8.59 4.37 49.01
CA PHE A 81 9.73 5.28 49.12
C PHE A 81 9.35 6.76 49.23
N PHE A 82 8.30 7.21 48.52
CA PHE A 82 7.99 8.65 48.42
C PHE A 82 6.79 9.07 49.27
N PHE A 83 5.74 8.24 49.37
CA PHE A 83 4.48 8.65 50.01
C PHE A 83 3.80 7.52 50.83
N PRO A 84 4.48 6.96 51.85
CA PRO A 84 3.94 5.86 52.65
C PRO A 84 2.63 6.26 53.36
N ASP A 85 2.55 7.52 53.81
CA ASP A 85 1.43 8.06 54.58
C ASP A 85 0.18 8.41 53.75
N GLN A 86 0.19 8.33 52.42
CA GLN A 86 -0.96 8.72 51.58
C GLN A 86 -1.48 7.61 50.67
N VAL A 87 -0.62 6.64 50.35
CA VAL A 87 -0.95 5.54 49.44
C VAL A 87 -1.21 4.24 50.21
N LEU A 88 -0.44 4.00 51.29
CA LEU A 88 -0.53 2.76 52.06
C LEU A 88 -1.46 2.88 53.28
N MET A 89 -2.06 4.04 53.58
CA MET A 89 -3.08 4.14 54.63
C MET A 89 -4.36 3.43 54.20
N GLY A 90 -4.67 2.30 54.85
CA GLY A 90 -5.88 1.53 54.59
C GLY A 90 -7.16 2.20 55.08
N MET A 91 -7.05 3.07 56.08
CA MET A 91 -8.14 3.88 56.63
C MET A 91 -7.60 5.27 57.05
N VAL A 92 -8.45 6.30 56.93
CA VAL A 92 -8.17 7.61 57.53
C VAL A 92 -8.21 7.42 59.06
N PRO A 93 -7.14 7.70 59.81
CA PRO A 93 -7.17 7.52 61.26
C PRO A 93 -8.20 8.49 61.85
N LEU A 94 -9.24 7.96 62.50
CA LEU A 94 -10.02 8.74 63.45
C LEU A 94 -9.12 9.07 64.65
N ILE A 95 -9.31 10.26 65.22
CA ILE A 95 -8.54 10.80 66.36
C ILE A 95 -8.37 9.71 67.43
N GLY A 96 -7.13 9.27 67.65
CA GLY A 96 -6.75 8.31 68.71
C GLY A 96 -6.41 6.87 68.28
N GLN A 97 -6.48 6.50 67.00
CA GLN A 97 -6.08 5.15 66.55
C GLN A 97 -4.73 5.10 65.82
N PRO A 98 -3.95 4.02 65.96
CA PRO A 98 -2.66 3.87 65.28
C PRO A 98 -2.83 3.78 63.76
N LYS A 99 -1.93 4.43 63.02
CA LYS A 99 -1.90 4.38 61.54
C LYS A 99 -1.69 2.93 61.08
N VAL A 100 -2.70 2.32 60.44
CA VAL A 100 -2.58 0.98 59.86
C VAL A 100 -2.10 1.11 58.41
N TYR A 101 -0.88 0.66 58.16
CA TYR A 101 -0.31 0.56 56.82
C TYR A 101 -0.71 -0.76 56.17
N LEU A 102 -1.20 -0.70 54.93
CA LEU A 102 -1.51 -1.86 54.10
C LEU A 102 -0.21 -2.61 53.76
N SER A 103 -0.19 -3.91 54.05
CA SER A 103 0.89 -4.78 53.59
C SER A 103 0.85 -4.94 52.06
N PHE A 104 1.99 -5.30 51.45
CA PHE A 104 2.08 -5.54 50.00
C PHE A 104 0.99 -6.50 49.48
N ALA A 105 0.71 -7.56 50.24
CA ALA A 105 -0.33 -8.55 49.93
C ALA A 105 -1.74 -7.94 49.85
N ALA A 106 -2.04 -6.92 50.65
CA ALA A 106 -3.33 -6.23 50.64
C ALA A 106 -3.41 -5.15 49.54
N TYR A 107 -2.28 -4.53 49.17
CA TYR A 107 -2.22 -3.52 48.10
C TYR A 107 -2.25 -4.14 46.69
N LEU A 108 -1.64 -5.32 46.53
CA LEU A 108 -1.53 -6.04 45.25
C LEU A 108 -2.87 -6.24 44.51
N PRO A 109 -3.96 -6.75 45.14
CA PRO A 109 -5.23 -6.94 44.44
C PRO A 109 -5.86 -5.60 43.99
N LEU A 110 -5.64 -4.51 44.74
CA LEU A 110 -6.14 -3.18 44.38
C LEU A 110 -5.37 -2.61 43.17
N ALA A 111 -4.04 -2.78 43.17
CA ALA A 111 -3.19 -2.39 42.05
C ALA A 111 -3.48 -3.22 40.78
N LEU A 112 -3.73 -4.53 40.94
CA LEU A 112 -4.13 -5.42 39.85
C LEU A 112 -5.48 -5.03 39.26
N LYS A 113 -6.50 -4.76 40.09
CA LYS A 113 -7.83 -4.35 39.61
C LYS A 113 -7.76 -3.10 38.72
N THR A 114 -7.00 -2.09 39.16
CA THR A 114 -6.83 -0.85 38.38
C THR A 114 -5.99 -1.08 37.12
N GLY A 115 -4.89 -1.84 37.21
CA GLY A 115 -4.05 -2.17 36.05
C GLY A 115 -4.78 -3.01 35.00
N MET A 116 -5.61 -3.95 35.42
CA MET A 116 -6.39 -4.83 34.54
C MET A 116 -7.50 -4.07 33.82
N GLY A 117 -8.15 -3.09 34.49
CA GLY A 117 -9.09 -2.18 33.84
C GLY A 117 -8.43 -1.35 32.74
N VAL A 118 -7.23 -0.82 32.99
CA VAL A 118 -6.44 -0.08 31.99
C VAL A 118 -6.02 -0.99 30.83
N ALA A 119 -5.61 -2.21 31.12
CA ALA A 119 -5.21 -3.19 30.11
C ALA A 119 -6.38 -3.61 29.21
N LEU A 120 -7.58 -3.78 29.76
CA LEU A 120 -8.82 -4.01 28.99
C LEU A 120 -9.14 -2.84 28.06
N LEU A 121 -9.00 -1.60 28.54
CA LEU A 121 -9.18 -0.41 27.71
C LEU A 121 -8.16 -0.36 26.56
N ALA A 122 -6.89 -0.67 26.84
CA ALA A 122 -5.85 -0.73 25.81
C ALA A 122 -6.16 -1.81 24.76
N TYR A 123 -6.63 -2.98 25.20
CA TYR A 123 -7.03 -4.06 24.31
C TYR A 123 -8.22 -3.68 23.42
N GLY A 124 -9.26 -3.08 24.01
CA GLY A 124 -10.43 -2.59 23.26
C GLY A 124 -10.04 -1.54 22.22
N TYR A 125 -9.12 -0.63 22.57
CA TYR A 125 -8.60 0.38 21.65
C TYR A 125 -7.83 -0.23 20.47
N CYS A 126 -6.94 -1.19 20.74
CA CYS A 126 -6.23 -1.91 19.67
C CYS A 126 -7.19 -2.67 18.74
N LEU A 127 -8.18 -3.35 19.30
CA LEU A 127 -9.18 -4.08 18.51
C LEU A 127 -9.99 -3.14 17.63
N PHE A 128 -10.36 -1.96 18.15
CA PHE A 128 -11.01 -0.91 17.38
C PHE A 128 -10.15 -0.41 16.21
N LEU A 129 -8.86 -0.16 16.45
CA LEU A 129 -7.92 0.23 15.38
C LEU A 129 -7.76 -0.88 14.33
N GLN A 130 -7.67 -2.13 14.76
CA GLN A 130 -7.56 -3.27 13.84
C GLN A 130 -8.81 -3.42 13.00
N TRP A 131 -10.00 -3.29 13.59
CA TRP A 131 -11.27 -3.31 12.87
C TRP A 131 -11.33 -2.19 11.82
N ARG A 132 -10.99 -0.96 12.22
CA ARG A 132 -10.92 0.19 11.31
C ARG A 132 -9.94 -0.02 10.15
N ASN A 133 -8.76 -0.57 10.42
CA ASN A 133 -7.75 -0.80 9.37
C ASN A 133 -8.04 -2.05 8.50
N THR A 134 -9.02 -2.88 8.90
CA THR A 134 -9.44 -4.08 8.15
C THR A 134 -10.69 -3.82 7.33
N ASP A 135 -11.17 -2.57 7.25
CA ASP A 135 -12.35 -2.24 6.47
C ASP A 135 -12.16 -2.66 4.99
N PRO A 136 -12.97 -3.61 4.48
CA PRO A 136 -12.84 -4.07 3.11
C PRO A 136 -13.09 -2.95 2.10
N ALA A 137 -13.87 -1.92 2.45
CA ALA A 137 -14.16 -0.79 1.57
C ALA A 137 -12.89 0.00 1.21
N ASP A 138 -12.03 0.27 2.21
CA ASP A 138 -10.78 1.00 1.99
C ASP A 138 -9.80 0.21 1.12
N ARG A 139 -9.76 -1.12 1.29
CA ARG A 139 -8.91 -1.99 0.46
C ARG A 139 -9.39 -2.04 -0.99
N GLN A 140 -10.69 -2.14 -1.19
CA GLN A 140 -11.28 -2.09 -2.53
C GLN A 140 -10.99 -0.74 -3.19
N LEU A 141 -11.20 0.37 -2.47
CA LEU A 141 -10.90 1.70 -2.96
C LEU A 141 -9.42 1.85 -3.34
N ALA A 142 -8.50 1.41 -2.47
CA ALA A 142 -7.06 1.44 -2.75
C ALA A 142 -6.70 0.62 -4.01
N SER A 143 -7.31 -0.55 -4.19
CA SER A 143 -7.10 -1.37 -5.39
C SER A 143 -7.66 -0.70 -6.66
N MET A 144 -8.84 -0.08 -6.58
CA MET A 144 -9.45 0.64 -7.70
C MET A 144 -8.62 1.86 -8.10
N VAL A 145 -8.11 2.61 -7.11
CA VAL A 145 -7.21 3.75 -7.33
C VAL A 145 -5.94 3.29 -8.02
N ALA A 146 -5.29 2.22 -7.53
CA ALA A 146 -4.09 1.67 -8.15
C ALA A 146 -4.33 1.22 -9.60
N GLN A 147 -5.43 0.52 -9.87
CA GLN A 147 -5.81 0.12 -11.23
C GLN A 147 -6.07 1.32 -12.14
N THR A 148 -6.72 2.36 -11.62
CA THR A 148 -7.02 3.59 -12.35
C THR A 148 -5.74 4.36 -12.70
N HIS A 149 -4.79 4.45 -11.77
CA HIS A 149 -3.48 5.04 -12.04
C HIS A 149 -2.73 4.28 -13.13
N ALA A 150 -2.67 2.95 -13.06
CA ALA A 150 -2.03 2.14 -14.10
C ALA A 150 -2.69 2.30 -15.48
N ARG A 151 -4.02 2.48 -15.54
CA ARG A 151 -4.74 2.80 -16.79
C ARG A 151 -4.37 4.18 -17.31
N TYR A 152 -4.32 5.18 -16.44
CA TYR A 152 -3.94 6.54 -16.80
C TYR A 152 -2.50 6.63 -17.35
N GLU A 153 -1.55 5.98 -16.68
CA GLU A 153 -0.15 5.93 -17.13
C GLU A 153 -0.01 5.31 -18.51
N ARG A 154 -0.68 4.18 -18.76
CA ARG A 154 -0.71 3.54 -20.09
C ARG A 154 -1.28 4.48 -21.16
N MET A 155 -2.35 5.20 -20.84
CA MET A 155 -2.97 6.16 -21.76
C MET A 155 -2.02 7.33 -22.07
N GLN A 156 -1.35 7.88 -21.05
CA GLN A 156 -0.40 8.97 -21.22
C GLN A 156 0.84 8.53 -22.01
N HIS A 157 1.36 7.34 -21.75
CA HIS A 157 2.46 6.76 -22.53
C HIS A 157 2.05 6.59 -23.99
N GLY A 158 0.90 5.97 -24.23
CA GLY A 158 0.35 5.76 -25.56
C GLY A 158 0.19 7.07 -26.35
N SER A 159 -0.43 8.09 -25.74
CA SER A 159 -0.61 9.41 -26.36
C SER A 159 0.72 10.07 -26.73
N ARG A 160 1.74 10.00 -25.86
CA ARG A 160 3.08 10.53 -26.15
C ARG A 160 3.74 9.81 -27.33
N GLN A 161 3.64 8.49 -27.39
CA GLN A 161 4.21 7.70 -28.48
C GLN A 161 3.56 8.04 -29.83
N LEU A 162 2.24 8.24 -29.85
CA LEU A 162 1.51 8.66 -31.05
C LEU A 162 1.94 10.05 -31.52
N LEU A 163 2.12 11.00 -30.61
CA LEU A 163 2.64 12.33 -30.94
C LEU A 163 4.05 12.24 -31.53
N HIS A 164 4.89 11.38 -30.97
CA HIS A 164 6.23 11.12 -31.51
C HIS A 164 6.18 10.55 -32.93
N HIS A 165 5.30 9.58 -33.22
CA HIS A 165 5.13 9.06 -34.57
C HIS A 165 4.66 10.15 -35.54
N LEU A 166 3.77 11.05 -35.11
CA LEU A 166 3.31 12.18 -35.92
C LEU A 166 4.44 13.16 -36.24
N GLN A 167 5.31 13.45 -35.26
CA GLN A 167 6.50 14.28 -35.45
C GLN A 167 7.50 13.65 -36.42
N LEU A 168 7.68 12.33 -36.39
CA LEU A 168 8.54 11.63 -37.34
C LEU A 168 7.97 11.64 -38.78
N LEU A 169 6.66 11.85 -38.96
CA LEU A 169 6.03 11.99 -40.27
C LEU A 169 6.21 13.37 -40.90
N THR A 170 6.47 14.41 -40.10
CA THR A 170 6.66 15.79 -40.58
C THR A 170 7.59 15.90 -41.80
N PRO A 171 8.80 15.31 -41.84
CA PRO A 171 9.68 15.43 -43.01
C PRO A 171 9.12 14.76 -44.29
N ILE A 172 8.39 13.66 -44.16
CA ILE A 172 7.74 12.95 -45.29
C ILE A 172 6.58 13.80 -45.83
N LEU A 173 5.92 14.54 -44.95
CA LEU A 173 4.81 15.44 -45.31
C LEU A 173 5.28 16.78 -45.89
N GLU A 174 6.49 17.23 -45.59
CA GLU A 174 7.08 18.44 -46.16
C GLU A 174 7.50 18.25 -47.63
N ASN A 175 7.87 17.03 -48.02
CA ASN A 175 8.22 16.69 -49.41
C ASN A 175 6.96 16.39 -50.24
N GLU A 176 6.61 17.26 -51.20
CA GLU A 176 5.38 17.12 -52.01
C GLU A 176 5.23 15.76 -52.72
N GLN A 177 6.32 15.21 -53.27
CA GLN A 177 6.30 13.91 -53.98
C GLN A 177 6.05 12.71 -53.05
N GLN A 178 6.60 12.76 -51.83
CA GLN A 178 6.44 11.71 -50.83
C GLN A 178 5.12 11.86 -50.05
N ARG A 179 4.64 13.09 -49.90
CA ARG A 179 3.40 13.43 -49.20
C ARG A 179 2.18 12.76 -49.82
N GLU A 180 2.02 12.82 -51.15
CA GLU A 180 0.85 12.23 -51.81
C GLU A 180 0.82 10.70 -51.70
N THR A 181 1.99 10.04 -51.75
CA THR A 181 2.11 8.58 -51.83
C THR A 181 2.33 7.93 -50.47
N GLU A 182 3.40 8.28 -49.77
CA GLU A 182 3.82 7.68 -48.48
C GLU A 182 3.23 8.42 -47.29
N GLY A 183 3.16 9.76 -47.35
CA GLY A 183 2.59 10.61 -46.31
C GLY A 183 1.11 10.32 -46.05
N THR A 184 0.29 10.27 -47.11
CA THR A 184 -1.14 9.92 -47.00
C THR A 184 -1.36 8.53 -46.39
N LYS A 185 -0.56 7.54 -46.81
CA LYS A 185 -0.63 6.17 -46.26
C LYS A 185 -0.25 6.14 -44.79
N ALA A 186 0.80 6.85 -44.40
CA ALA A 186 1.25 6.90 -43.03
C ALA A 186 0.27 7.63 -42.09
N ILE A 187 -0.39 8.69 -42.55
CA ILE A 187 -1.48 9.36 -41.80
C ILE A 187 -2.66 8.41 -41.59
N LEU A 188 -3.06 7.65 -42.62
CA LEU A 188 -4.14 6.66 -42.51
C LEU A 188 -3.78 5.55 -41.51
N LEU A 189 -2.57 5.01 -41.57
CA LEU A 189 -2.08 4.02 -40.62
C LEU A 189 -2.05 4.58 -39.19
N LEU A 190 -1.56 5.79 -38.99
CA LEU A 190 -1.55 6.44 -37.68
C LEU A 190 -2.97 6.65 -37.13
N SER A 191 -3.91 7.07 -37.98
CA SER A 191 -5.32 7.22 -37.62
C SER A 191 -5.96 5.89 -37.19
N ASP A 192 -5.61 4.79 -37.86
CA ASP A 192 -6.08 3.46 -37.49
C ASP A 192 -5.46 2.96 -36.17
N LEU A 193 -4.18 3.23 -35.92
CA LEU A 193 -3.54 2.94 -34.62
C LEU A 193 -4.17 3.76 -33.49
N LEU A 194 -4.43 5.05 -33.74
CA LEU A 194 -5.15 5.93 -32.82
C LEU A 194 -6.55 5.41 -32.51
N ARG A 195 -7.28 4.95 -33.53
CA ARG A 195 -8.62 4.38 -33.36
C ARG A 195 -8.57 3.14 -32.49
N TYR A 196 -7.60 2.25 -32.70
CA TYR A 196 -7.45 1.06 -31.86
C TYR A 196 -7.20 1.42 -30.38
N MET A 197 -6.33 2.40 -30.13
CA MET A 197 -6.00 2.83 -28.77
C MET A 197 -7.16 3.54 -28.06
N LEU A 198 -7.87 4.43 -28.77
CA LEU A 198 -8.89 5.30 -28.18
C LEU A 198 -10.31 4.70 -28.22
N TYR A 199 -10.69 4.03 -29.31
CA TYR A 199 -12.07 3.58 -29.53
C TYR A 199 -12.27 2.10 -29.23
N ASP A 200 -11.30 1.23 -29.51
CA ASP A 200 -11.43 -0.21 -29.26
C ASP A 200 -11.25 -0.58 -27.78
N LYS A 201 -11.17 0.43 -26.90
CA LYS A 201 -11.03 0.25 -25.45
C LYS A 201 -9.83 -0.63 -25.08
N ALA A 202 -8.82 -0.72 -25.93
CA ALA A 202 -7.58 -1.43 -25.62
C ALA A 202 -6.92 -0.87 -24.34
N LEU A 203 -7.14 0.38 -23.99
CA LEU A 203 -6.66 0.94 -22.72
C LEU A 203 -7.62 0.71 -21.52
N GLU A 204 -8.91 0.49 -21.77
CA GLU A 204 -9.93 0.27 -20.73
C GLU A 204 -10.12 -1.22 -20.40
N ASN A 205 -10.00 -2.09 -21.40
CA ASN A 205 -10.10 -3.54 -21.28
C ASN A 205 -8.75 -4.12 -20.87
N GLU A 206 -8.76 -5.03 -19.89
CA GLU A 206 -7.53 -5.71 -19.46
C GLU A 206 -7.00 -6.68 -20.53
N TYR A 207 -7.90 -7.16 -21.41
CA TYR A 207 -7.56 -8.09 -22.48
C TYR A 207 -8.30 -7.76 -23.78
N VAL A 208 -7.63 -8.02 -24.90
CA VAL A 208 -8.16 -7.87 -26.26
C VAL A 208 -7.93 -9.16 -27.04
N GLY A 209 -8.86 -9.50 -27.94
CA GLY A 209 -8.73 -10.67 -28.79
C GLY A 209 -7.49 -10.55 -29.68
N ILE A 210 -6.72 -11.64 -29.78
CA ILE A 210 -5.45 -11.70 -30.50
C ILE A 210 -5.58 -11.19 -31.93
N LYS A 211 -6.67 -11.55 -32.62
CA LYS A 211 -6.93 -11.11 -33.99
C LYS A 211 -6.88 -9.59 -34.13
N LYS A 212 -7.46 -8.85 -33.17
CA LYS A 212 -7.43 -7.39 -33.20
C LYS A 212 -6.04 -6.85 -32.89
N GLU A 213 -5.35 -7.41 -31.91
CA GLU A 213 -3.98 -7.00 -31.54
C GLU A 213 -2.97 -7.29 -32.67
N VAL A 214 -3.10 -8.41 -33.39
CA VAL A 214 -2.20 -8.78 -34.50
C VAL A 214 -2.43 -7.86 -35.71
N VAL A 215 -3.69 -7.60 -36.08
CA VAL A 215 -4.01 -6.62 -37.14
C VAL A 215 -3.50 -5.23 -36.77
N HIS A 216 -3.61 -4.85 -35.50
CA HIS A 216 -3.04 -3.60 -35.01
C HIS A 216 -1.50 -3.59 -35.10
N PHE A 217 -0.86 -4.69 -34.69
CA PHE A 217 0.58 -4.84 -34.74
C PHE A 217 1.14 -4.81 -36.16
N GLU A 218 0.47 -5.45 -37.13
CA GLU A 218 0.82 -5.37 -38.55
C GLU A 218 0.83 -3.92 -39.04
N LYS A 219 -0.22 -3.14 -38.73
CA LYS A 219 -0.30 -1.72 -39.08
C LYS A 219 0.80 -0.90 -38.42
N TYR A 220 1.16 -1.22 -37.18
CA TYR A 220 2.27 -0.57 -36.47
C TYR A 220 3.61 -0.86 -37.14
N VAL A 221 3.89 -2.12 -37.51
CA VAL A 221 5.14 -2.49 -38.21
C VAL A 221 5.21 -1.83 -39.58
N GLN A 222 4.09 -1.78 -40.32
CA GLN A 222 4.01 -1.07 -41.60
C GLN A 222 4.31 0.43 -41.44
N LEU A 223 3.72 1.09 -40.44
CA LEU A 223 4.01 2.50 -40.15
C LEU A 223 5.48 2.71 -39.79
N ARG A 224 6.05 1.84 -38.95
CA ARG A 224 7.47 1.90 -38.58
C ARG A 224 8.39 1.71 -39.78
N GLY A 225 8.05 0.81 -40.70
CA GLY A 225 8.80 0.62 -41.95
C GLY A 225 8.81 1.87 -42.84
N LEU A 226 7.74 2.67 -42.84
CA LEU A 226 7.70 3.95 -43.57
C LEU A 226 8.50 5.06 -42.86
N LEU A 227 8.58 5.00 -41.53
CA LEU A 227 9.21 6.03 -40.70
C LEU A 227 10.73 5.91 -40.60
N ILE A 228 11.29 4.71 -40.75
CA ILE A 228 12.73 4.49 -40.58
C ILE A 228 13.38 4.31 -41.95
N ALA A 229 14.29 5.23 -42.30
CA ALA A 229 14.94 5.28 -43.62
C ALA A 229 15.90 4.11 -43.94
N THR A 230 16.17 3.18 -43.01
CA THR A 230 17.28 2.21 -43.17
C THR A 230 17.08 0.78 -42.65
N PRO A 231 16.16 0.43 -41.74
CA PRO A 231 15.88 -0.96 -41.44
C PRO A 231 14.68 -1.52 -42.21
N GLN A 232 14.96 -2.57 -42.98
CA GLN A 232 13.93 -3.44 -43.52
C GLN A 232 13.32 -4.25 -42.38
N LEU A 233 12.18 -3.78 -41.87
CA LEU A 233 11.37 -4.51 -40.90
C LEU A 233 10.57 -5.60 -41.64
N HIS A 234 10.99 -6.86 -41.47
CA HIS A 234 10.30 -8.01 -42.04
C HIS A 234 9.44 -8.68 -40.97
N LEU A 235 8.11 -8.58 -41.11
CA LEU A 235 7.17 -9.28 -40.25
C LEU A 235 6.81 -10.63 -40.88
N ARG A 236 7.03 -11.72 -40.13
CA ARG A 236 6.56 -13.06 -40.47
C ARG A 236 5.60 -13.56 -39.41
N ILE A 237 4.37 -13.87 -39.81
CA ILE A 237 3.35 -14.44 -38.93
C ILE A 237 3.18 -15.91 -39.32
N ALA A 238 3.36 -16.81 -38.35
CA ALA A 238 3.24 -18.25 -38.54
C ALA A 238 2.32 -18.86 -37.48
N GLY A 239 1.28 -19.57 -37.88
CA GLY A 239 0.36 -20.28 -36.97
C GLY A 239 -1.12 -20.05 -37.29
N GLU A 240 -2.00 -20.79 -36.60
CA GLU A 240 -3.45 -20.64 -36.73
C GLU A 240 -3.99 -19.52 -35.82
N GLU A 241 -4.92 -18.71 -36.34
CA GLU A 241 -5.61 -17.66 -35.58
C GLU A 241 -6.45 -18.27 -34.45
N ASN A 242 -5.90 -18.27 -33.23
CA ASN A 242 -6.63 -18.71 -32.03
C ASN A 242 -7.51 -17.59 -31.44
N SER A 243 -8.59 -17.99 -30.77
CA SER A 243 -9.58 -17.10 -30.13
C SER A 243 -9.19 -16.62 -28.72
N GLY A 244 -7.91 -16.67 -28.36
CA GLY A 244 -7.43 -16.25 -27.04
C GLY A 244 -7.43 -14.73 -26.86
N MET A 245 -7.25 -14.32 -25.60
CA MET A 245 -7.22 -12.93 -25.17
C MET A 245 -5.82 -12.59 -24.66
N ILE A 246 -5.27 -11.45 -25.10
CA ILE A 246 -3.94 -10.97 -24.70
C ILE A 246 -3.98 -9.54 -24.19
N PRO A 247 -3.02 -9.14 -23.33
CA PRO A 247 -2.89 -7.76 -22.92
C PRO A 247 -2.68 -6.84 -24.15
N PRO A 248 -3.46 -5.76 -24.26
CA PRO A 248 -3.40 -4.86 -25.41
C PRO A 248 -2.06 -4.12 -25.48
N LEU A 249 -1.62 -3.81 -26.71
CA LEU A 249 -0.36 -3.11 -27.04
C LEU A 249 0.91 -3.83 -26.57
N ARG A 250 0.81 -5.07 -26.08
CA ARG A 250 1.95 -5.81 -25.55
C ARG A 250 2.98 -6.11 -26.64
N LEU A 251 2.52 -6.43 -27.85
CA LEU A 251 3.40 -6.69 -28.98
C LEU A 251 4.17 -5.45 -29.40
N GLN A 252 3.48 -4.31 -29.45
CA GLN A 252 4.07 -3.02 -29.77
C GLN A 252 5.12 -2.60 -28.71
N GLN A 253 4.79 -2.73 -27.42
CA GLN A 253 5.72 -2.37 -26.33
C GLN A 253 7.02 -3.19 -26.39
N LEU A 254 6.91 -4.51 -26.48
CA LEU A 254 8.10 -5.39 -26.55
C LEU A 254 8.95 -5.09 -27.78
N THR A 255 8.31 -4.80 -28.92
CA THR A 255 9.02 -4.45 -30.15
C THR A 255 9.73 -3.11 -30.01
N GLU A 256 9.09 -2.11 -29.39
CA GLU A 256 9.68 -0.79 -29.18
C GLU A 256 10.84 -0.83 -28.17
N GLU A 257 10.74 -1.62 -27.09
CA GLU A 257 11.83 -1.84 -26.14
C GLU A 257 13.09 -2.38 -26.83
N VAL A 258 12.91 -3.37 -27.72
CA VAL A 258 14.02 -3.95 -28.49
C VAL A 258 14.56 -2.94 -29.51
N LEU A 259 13.70 -2.23 -30.24
CA LEU A 259 14.10 -1.21 -31.23
C LEU A 259 14.85 -0.04 -30.59
N GLN A 260 14.48 0.38 -29.37
CA GLN A 260 15.22 1.42 -28.64
C GLN A 260 16.59 0.94 -28.15
N SER A 261 16.71 -0.34 -27.82
CA SER A 261 17.96 -0.93 -27.33
C SER A 261 18.97 -1.27 -28.45
N THR A 262 18.51 -1.33 -29.70
CA THR A 262 19.29 -1.84 -30.83
C THR A 262 19.49 -0.77 -31.89
N THR A 263 20.73 -0.56 -32.32
CA THR A 263 21.09 0.37 -33.43
C THR A 263 21.31 -0.36 -34.76
N GLU A 264 20.97 -1.65 -34.83
CA GLU A 264 21.23 -2.48 -36.01
C GLU A 264 20.27 -2.20 -37.18
N PRO A 265 20.77 -2.28 -38.42
CA PRO A 265 20.03 -1.89 -39.62
C PRO A 265 19.07 -2.95 -40.14
N GLU A 266 18.94 -4.15 -39.55
CA GLU A 266 17.97 -5.15 -40.02
C GLU A 266 17.35 -5.89 -38.83
N VAL A 267 16.02 -5.80 -38.71
CA VAL A 267 15.26 -6.43 -37.63
C VAL A 267 14.15 -7.27 -38.24
N SER A 268 14.26 -8.59 -38.06
CA SER A 268 13.20 -9.54 -38.43
C SER A 268 12.34 -9.85 -37.20
N ILE A 269 11.03 -9.68 -37.35
CA ILE A 269 10.05 -9.96 -36.30
C ILE A 269 9.30 -11.21 -36.74
N THR A 270 9.48 -12.30 -36.01
CA THR A 270 8.73 -13.54 -36.24
C THR A 270 7.75 -13.73 -35.10
N LEU A 271 6.48 -13.87 -35.45
CA LEU A 271 5.38 -14.05 -34.53
C LEU A 271 4.80 -15.45 -34.78
N SER A 272 5.07 -16.37 -33.86
CA SER A 272 4.59 -17.74 -33.92
C SER A 272 3.46 -17.98 -32.91
N MET A 273 2.30 -18.40 -33.40
CA MET A 273 1.13 -18.71 -32.59
C MET A 273 1.07 -20.22 -32.31
N GLU A 274 1.22 -20.62 -31.05
CA GLU A 274 1.00 -21.98 -30.57
C GLU A 274 -0.33 -22.11 -29.83
N LYS A 275 -0.80 -23.34 -29.59
CA LYS A 275 -2.10 -23.61 -28.93
C LYS A 275 -2.26 -22.92 -27.56
N ASP A 276 -1.18 -22.71 -26.81
CA ASP A 276 -1.21 -22.16 -25.43
C ASP A 276 -0.39 -20.87 -25.23
N ALA A 277 0.28 -20.37 -26.27
CA ALA A 277 1.12 -19.17 -26.17
C ALA A 277 1.36 -18.50 -27.52
N LEU A 278 1.57 -17.19 -27.46
CA LEU A 278 2.11 -16.40 -28.54
C LEU A 278 3.61 -16.19 -28.26
N MET A 279 4.45 -16.65 -29.17
CA MET A 279 5.89 -16.41 -29.13
C MET A 279 6.24 -15.28 -30.09
N LEU A 280 6.79 -14.21 -29.55
CA LEU A 280 7.38 -13.12 -30.31
C LEU A 280 8.90 -13.30 -30.25
N SER A 281 9.51 -13.59 -31.39
CA SER A 281 10.97 -13.62 -31.53
C SER A 281 11.42 -12.44 -32.39
N LEU A 282 12.28 -11.60 -31.82
CA LEU A 282 12.95 -10.52 -32.54
C LEU A 282 14.40 -10.91 -32.77
N GLN A 283 14.84 -10.88 -34.03
CA GLN A 283 16.21 -11.08 -34.43
C GLN A 283 16.69 -9.82 -35.16
N ALA A 284 17.62 -9.10 -34.52
CA ALA A 284 18.32 -7.97 -35.12
C ALA A 284 19.73 -8.41 -35.52
N GLY A 285 19.98 -8.49 -36.83
CA GLY A 285 21.26 -8.92 -37.42
C GLY A 285 21.98 -10.06 -36.67
N THR A 286 23.10 -9.73 -36.02
CA THR A 286 23.97 -10.70 -35.30
C THR A 286 23.71 -10.80 -33.79
N ALA A 287 22.78 -10.00 -33.27
CA ALA A 287 22.43 -9.96 -31.85
C ALA A 287 21.65 -11.20 -31.41
N PRO A 288 21.71 -11.58 -30.11
CA PRO A 288 20.98 -12.72 -29.59
C PRO A 288 19.47 -12.55 -29.80
N CYS A 289 18.83 -13.61 -30.31
CA CYS A 289 17.39 -13.67 -30.50
C CYS A 289 16.66 -13.48 -29.17
N VAL A 290 15.89 -12.39 -29.05
CA VAL A 290 15.06 -12.15 -27.88
C VAL A 290 13.71 -12.80 -28.13
N SER A 291 13.42 -13.88 -27.39
CA SER A 291 12.15 -14.58 -27.44
C SER A 291 11.30 -14.27 -26.21
N HIS A 292 10.11 -13.74 -26.45
CA HIS A 292 9.12 -13.49 -25.42
C HIS A 292 7.94 -14.45 -25.60
N LYS A 293 7.70 -15.28 -24.58
CA LYS A 293 6.52 -16.16 -24.51
C LYS A 293 5.40 -15.44 -23.77
N ILE A 294 4.32 -15.14 -24.48
CA ILE A 294 3.09 -14.55 -23.93
C ILE A 294 2.08 -15.69 -23.79
N LYS A 295 1.71 -16.05 -22.55
CA LYS A 295 0.67 -17.05 -22.29
C LYS A 295 -0.71 -16.45 -22.51
N TRP A 296 -1.67 -17.25 -22.99
CA TRP A 296 -3.06 -16.83 -23.08
C TRP A 296 -3.66 -16.56 -21.70
N HIS A 297 -4.67 -15.69 -21.69
CA HIS A 297 -5.72 -15.75 -20.69
C HIS A 297 -6.97 -16.31 -21.34
N GLU A 298 -7.56 -17.35 -20.74
CA GLU A 298 -8.91 -17.83 -21.03
C GLU A 298 -9.96 -16.82 -20.56
#